data_AF-A0A8S3D7Y7-F1
#
_entry.id   AF-A0A8S3D7Y7-F1
#
_cell.length_a   1.000
_cell.length_b   1.000
_cell.length_c   1.000
_cell.angle_alpha   90.00
_cell.angle_beta   90.00
_cell.angle_gamma   90.00
#
_symmetry.space_group_name_H-M   'P 1'
#
loop_
_entity.id
_entity.type
_entity.pdbx_description
1 polymer ?
#
loop_
_entity_poly.entity_id
_entity_poly.type
_entity_poly.pdbx_seq_one_letter_code
_entity_poly.pdbx_strand_id
1 'polypeptide(L)' 'MFPRSILTLKSLISLNMQSNQLSTLPSTLSTDLPKLEVLYLGNNKLEGNIFHPTLFNIRELDLNNNLLTSMYG' A
#
# COMPACT_ATOMS: atom_id res chain seq x y z
N MET A 1 -10.86 -0.07 -5.84
CA MET A 1 -10.75 1.19 -5.05
C MET A 1 -10.31 0.85 -3.64
N PHE A 2 -9.42 1.65 -3.02
CA PHE A 2 -9.00 1.46 -1.63
C PHE A 2 -10.14 1.86 -0.65
N PRO A 3 -10.53 1.02 0.32
CA PRO A 3 -11.58 1.34 1.29
C PRO A 3 -11.07 2.31 2.37
N ARG A 4 -11.54 3.56 2.32
CA ARG A 4 -11.12 4.62 3.25
C ARG A 4 -11.47 4.34 4.72
N SER A 5 -12.46 3.49 4.99
CA SER A 5 -12.80 3.09 6.36
C SER A 5 -11.62 2.44 7.11
N ILE A 6 -10.73 1.74 6.41
CA ILE A 6 -9.52 1.14 7.01
C ILE A 6 -8.60 2.21 7.62
N LEU A 7 -8.56 3.42 7.04
CA LEU A 7 -7.71 4.54 7.49
C LEU A 7 -8.09 5.07 8.89
N THR A 8 -9.23 4.63 9.43
CA THR A 8 -9.66 4.94 10.80
C THR A 8 -8.99 4.05 11.86
N LEU A 9 -8.39 2.93 11.46
CA LEU A 9 -7.79 1.95 12.36
C LEU A 9 -6.37 2.37 12.77
N LYS A 10 -6.26 3.38 13.64
CA LYS A 10 -4.96 4.00 14.03
C LYS A 10 -3.97 3.04 14.72
N SER A 11 -4.43 1.87 15.17
CA SER A 11 -3.60 0.82 15.78
C SER A 11 -3.32 -0.36 14.85
N LEU A 12 -3.66 -0.27 13.56
CA LEU A 12 -3.42 -1.34 12.60
C LEU A 12 -1.91 -1.50 12.35
N ILE A 13 -1.40 -2.71 12.55
CA ILE A 13 0.02 -3.06 12.38
C ILE A 13 0.27 -3.81 11.07
N SER A 14 -0.67 -4.65 10.65
CA SER A 14 -0.59 -5.46 9.44
C SER A 14 -1.87 -5.30 8.62
N LEU A 15 -1.71 -5.10 7.31
CA LEU A 15 -2.79 -5.00 6.36
C LEU A 15 -2.52 -5.93 5.17
N ASN A 16 -3.37 -6.94 4.99
CA ASN A 16 -3.37 -7.78 3.80
C ASN A 16 -4.56 -7.40 2.90
N MET A 17 -4.27 -6.95 1.68
CA MET A 17 -5.26 -6.73 0.62
C MET A 17 -4.80 -7.36 -0.70
N GLN A 18 -4.10 -8.50 -0.62
CA GLN A 18 -3.70 -9.26 -1.80
C GLN A 18 -4.92 -9.69 -2.63
N SER A 19 -4.71 -9.91 -3.93
CA SER A 19 -5.72 -10.46 -4.85
C SER A 19 -7.00 -9.62 -4.92
N ASN A 20 -6.84 -8.30 -4.89
CA ASN A 20 -7.93 -7.33 -5.06
C ASN A 20 -7.79 -6.59 -6.40
N GLN A 21 -8.64 -5.58 -6.61
CA GLN A 21 -8.61 -4.72 -7.79
C GLN A 21 -8.19 -3.29 -7.43
N LEU A 22 -7.15 -3.16 -6.61
CA LEU A 22 -6.60 -1.85 -6.25
C LEU A 22 -5.78 -1.31 -7.41
N SER A 23 -6.08 -0.09 -7.84
CA SER A 23 -5.29 0.65 -8.84
C SER A 23 -4.40 1.72 -8.21
N THR A 24 -4.77 2.23 -7.04
CA THR A 24 -4.03 3.27 -6.32
C THR A 24 -4.08 3.04 -4.81
N LEU A 25 -3.12 3.62 -4.11
CA LEU A 25 -3.10 3.77 -2.66
C LEU A 25 -3.35 5.23 -2.27
N PRO A 26 -3.95 5.51 -1.10
CA PRO A 26 -4.07 6.88 -0.61
C PRO A 26 -2.69 7.47 -0.31
N SER A 27 -2.46 8.72 -0.72
CA SER A 27 -1.20 9.45 -0.44
C SER A 27 -0.98 9.73 1.05
N THR A 28 -1.97 9.48 1.88
CA THR A 28 -1.95 9.64 3.33
C THR A 28 -1.78 8.33 4.08
N LEU A 29 -1.49 7.20 3.40
CA LEU A 29 -1.49 5.88 4.03
C LEU A 29 -0.65 5.80 5.31
N SER A 30 0.63 6.25 5.29
CA SER A 30 1.47 6.24 6.49
C SER A 30 1.07 7.25 7.57
N THR A 31 0.47 8.39 7.20
CA THR A 31 -0.02 9.35 8.20
C THR A 31 -1.33 8.88 8.84
N ASP A 32 -2.17 8.18 8.08
CA ASP A 32 -3.44 7.66 8.56
C ASP A 32 -3.29 6.38 9.36
N LEU A 33 -2.30 5.54 9.01
CA LEU A 33 -1.99 4.29 9.68
C LEU A 33 -0.56 4.36 10.25
N PRO A 34 -0.32 5.16 11.30
CA PRO A 34 1.03 5.47 11.78
C PRO A 34 1.77 4.27 12.39
N LYS A 35 1.06 3.18 12.70
CA LYS A 35 1.64 1.93 13.25
C LYS A 35 1.72 0.81 12.23
N LEU A 36 1.36 1.06 10.96
CA LEU A 36 1.38 0.02 9.94
C LEU A 36 2.83 -0.31 9.58
N GLU A 37 3.19 -1.58 9.70
CA GLU A 37 4.53 -2.09 9.46
C GLU A 37 4.55 -3.18 8.39
N VAL A 38 3.46 -3.93 8.21
CA VAL A 38 3.35 -5.02 7.24
C VAL A 38 2.22 -4.73 6.26
N LEU A 39 2.54 -4.70 4.96
CA LEU A 39 1.59 -4.38 3.91
C LEU A 39 1.70 -5.36 2.73
N TYR A 40 0.68 -6.19 2.54
CA TYR A 40 0.60 -7.12 1.42
C TYR A 40 -0.42 -6.66 0.39
N LEU A 41 0.06 -6.37 -0.81
CA LEU A 41 -0.70 -5.82 -1.93
C LEU A 41 -0.47 -6.59 -3.24
N GLY A 42 0.13 -7.78 -3.17
CA GLY A 42 0.34 -8.62 -4.33
C GLY A 42 -0.94 -8.97 -5.08
N ASN A 43 -0.84 -9.25 -6.39
CA ASN A 43 -1.96 -9.56 -7.28
C ASN A 43 -3.03 -8.44 -7.29
N ASN A 44 -2.62 -7.20 -7.53
CA ASN A 44 -3.50 -6.05 -7.70
C ASN A 44 -3.23 -5.37 -9.06
N LYS A 45 -3.77 -4.17 -9.28
CA LYS A 45 -3.59 -3.38 -10.51
C LYS A 45 -2.87 -2.06 -10.22
N LEU A 46 -2.01 -2.03 -9.18
CA LEU A 46 -1.28 -0.82 -8.81
C LEU A 46 -0.33 -0.45 -9.94
N GLU A 47 -0.36 0.81 -10.36
CA GLU A 47 0.44 1.35 -11.46
C GLU A 47 1.22 2.59 -11.04
N GLY A 48 2.27 2.92 -11.79
CA GLY A 48 3.11 4.09 -11.56
C GLY A 48 4.02 4.01 -10.33
N ASN A 49 4.49 5.17 -9.85
CA ASN A 49 5.38 5.26 -8.70
C ASN A 49 4.57 5.27 -7.39
N ILE A 50 4.50 4.13 -6.71
CA ILE A 50 3.92 3.99 -5.37
C ILE A 50 4.92 4.25 -4.24
N PHE A 51 6.20 4.46 -4.57
CA PHE A 51 7.30 4.75 -3.64
C PHE A 51 7.43 6.24 -3.29
N HIS A 52 6.36 7.01 -3.41
CA HIS A 52 6.27 8.29 -2.71
C HIS A 52 6.50 8.05 -1.20
N PRO A 53 6.89 9.03 -0.35
CA PRO A 53 7.10 8.85 1.09
C PRO A 53 5.94 8.23 1.88
N THR A 54 4.85 7.80 1.26
CA THR A 54 3.70 7.09 1.80
C THR A 54 3.97 5.77 2.53
N LEU A 55 5.16 5.17 2.45
CA LEU A 55 5.45 3.84 3.02
C LEU A 55 6.63 3.84 4.00
N PHE A 56 6.96 4.99 4.60
CA PHE A 56 8.17 5.14 5.43
C PHE A 56 8.23 4.24 6.68
N ASN A 57 7.08 3.79 7.20
CA ASN A 57 7.00 2.90 8.35
C ASN A 57 6.95 1.40 7.99
N ILE A 58 6.86 1.06 6.70
CA ILE A 58 6.68 -0.32 6.26
C ILE A 58 8.01 -1.08 6.34
N ARG A 59 8.01 -2.18 7.09
CA ARG A 59 9.13 -3.10 7.25
C ARG A 59 9.03 -4.30 6.31
N GLU A 60 7.80 -4.70 5.97
CA GLU A 60 7.52 -5.83 5.09
C GLU A 60 6.47 -5.43 4.05
N LEU A 61 6.82 -5.59 2.77
CA LEU A 61 6.04 -5.11 1.64
C LEU A 61 6.02 -6.17 0.53
N ASP A 62 4.83 -6.63 0.17
CA ASP A 62 4.61 -7.43 -1.03
C ASP A 62 3.83 -6.63 -2.08
N LEU A 63 4.45 -6.44 -3.25
CA LEU A 63 3.89 -5.75 -4.40
C LEU A 63 3.89 -6.63 -5.66
N ASN A 64 4.17 -7.92 -5.52
CA ASN A 64 4.28 -8.84 -6.66
C ASN A 64 2.99 -8.84 -7.50
N ASN A 65 3.13 -9.07 -8.82
CA ASN A 65 1.99 -9.14 -9.74
C ASN A 65 1.10 -7.88 -9.67
N ASN A 66 1.72 -6.70 -9.77
CA ASN A 66 1.07 -5.41 -10.03
C ASN A 66 1.53 -4.87 -11.39
N LEU A 67 1.04 -3.69 -11.77
CA LEU A 67 1.36 -2.99 -13.01
C LEU A 67 2.42 -1.89 -12.78
N LEU A 68 3.28 -2.07 -11.77
CA LEU A 68 4.31 -1.12 -11.39
C LEU A 68 5.38 -1.09 -12.48
N THR A 69 5.60 0.08 -13.07
CA THR A 69 6.71 0.31 -13.98
C THR A 69 8.00 0.46 -13.18
N SER A 70 9.07 -0.20 -13.62
CA SER A 70 10.38 -0.07 -12.96
C SER A 70 10.86 1.38 -13.04
N MET A 71 11.30 1.96 -11.93
CA MET A 71 11.88 3.32 -11.88
C MET A 71 13.33 3.39 -12.42
N TYR A 72 13.72 2.52 -13.34
CA TYR A 72 15.01 2.65 -14.02
C TYR A 72 14.81 3.38 -15.34
N GLY A 73 15.09 4.68 -15.29
CA GLY A 73 15.48 5.56 -16.39
C GLY A 73 16.66 6.40 -15.93
#